data_AF-A0A9W5Y0J8-F1
#
_entry.id   AF-A0A9W5Y0J8-F1
#
_cell.length_a   1.000
_cell.length_b   1.000
_cell.length_c   1.000
_cell.angle_alpha   90.00
_cell.angle_beta   90.00
_cell.angle_gamma   90.00
#
_symmetry.space_group_name_H-M   'P 1'
#
loop_
_entity.id
_entity.type
_entity.pdbx_description
1 polymer ?
#
loop_
_entity_poly.entity_id
_entity_poly.type
_entity_poly.pdbx_seq_one_letter_code
_entity_poly.pdbx_strand_id
1 'polypeptide(L)'
;MLSIDERSKRRLEETATGVLGLFYVICAFEMIIKFFVTKDISSILGEFIIFLSVIFTFLIVQRFHRSYSPTLPRKNNGELLSAENTKQAKHKRLLIYAKDSFVYSISFTAFSVVMDYLTKKQDITFNLEFFVSQFLKIILYFIPFFILDTLLKERKIKKYNKWNDNLDD
;
A
#
# COMPACT_ATOMS: atom_id res chain seq x y z
N MET A 1 15.47 12.62 -33.21
CA MET A 1 14.24 11.82 -33.37
C MET A 1 14.00 10.89 -32.18
N LEU A 2 15.02 10.18 -31.67
CA LEU A 2 14.95 9.34 -30.45
C LEU A 2 14.45 10.06 -29.17
N SER A 3 14.85 11.32 -28.94
CA SER A 3 14.45 12.07 -27.74
C SER A 3 12.98 12.51 -27.70
N ILE A 4 12.33 12.63 -28.86
CA ILE A 4 10.89 12.96 -28.95
C ILE A 4 10.05 11.74 -28.60
N ASP A 5 10.51 10.54 -28.98
CA ASP A 5 9.84 9.27 -28.73
C ASP A 5 9.94 8.80 -27.27
N GLU A 6 11.08 9.06 -26.61
CA GLU A 6 11.19 8.83 -25.16
C GLU A 6 10.31 9.76 -24.33
N ARG A 7 10.16 11.01 -24.77
CA ARG A 7 9.33 12.01 -24.08
C ARG A 7 7.83 11.72 -24.26
N SER A 8 7.40 11.26 -25.44
CA SER A 8 6.01 10.83 -25.68
C SER A 8 5.71 9.54 -24.88
N LYS A 9 6.63 8.58 -24.86
CA LYS A 9 6.51 7.35 -24.08
C LYS A 9 6.38 7.62 -22.58
N ARG A 10 7.21 8.50 -22.01
CA ARG A 10 7.07 8.91 -20.59
C ARG A 10 5.74 9.57 -20.29
N ARG A 11 5.25 10.46 -21.16
CA ARG A 11 3.91 11.07 -21.00
C ARG A 11 2.79 10.05 -21.06
N LEU A 12 2.92 9.04 -21.93
CA LEU A 12 1.98 7.91 -22.00
C LEU A 12 2.01 7.09 -20.71
N GLU A 13 3.19 6.78 -20.17
CA GLU A 13 3.34 6.06 -18.91
C GLU A 13 2.76 6.85 -17.72
N GLU A 14 3.03 8.15 -17.65
CA GLU A 14 2.48 9.05 -16.62
C GLU A 14 0.95 9.14 -16.71
N THR A 15 0.41 9.30 -17.93
CA THR A 15 -1.03 9.36 -18.18
C THR A 15 -1.69 8.02 -17.85
N ALA A 16 -1.12 6.90 -18.28
CA ALA A 16 -1.60 5.56 -17.95
C ALA A 16 -1.59 5.32 -16.44
N THR A 17 -0.54 5.72 -15.73
CA THR A 17 -0.47 5.65 -14.26
C THR A 17 -1.57 6.48 -13.60
N GLY A 18 -1.81 7.70 -14.11
CA GLY A 18 -2.87 8.59 -13.62
C GLY A 18 -4.26 8.00 -13.82
N VAL A 19 -4.54 7.46 -15.01
CA VAL A 19 -5.82 6.80 -15.32
C VAL A 19 -6.03 5.56 -14.45
N LEU A 20 -4.99 4.74 -14.26
CA LEU A 20 -5.06 3.56 -13.39
C LEU A 20 -5.33 3.95 -11.92
N GLY A 21 -4.68 5.01 -11.44
CA GLY A 21 -4.92 5.56 -10.12
C GLY A 21 -6.37 6.05 -9.94
N LEU A 22 -6.89 6.78 -10.93
CA LEU A 22 -8.26 7.28 -10.93
C LEU A 22 -9.29 6.13 -10.99
N PHE A 23 -9.01 5.10 -11.78
CA PHE A 23 -9.80 3.86 -11.81
C PHE A 23 -9.90 3.22 -10.42
N TYR A 24 -8.78 3.08 -9.70
CA TYR A 24 -8.79 2.51 -8.35
C TYR A 24 -9.62 3.33 -7.36
N VAL A 25 -9.55 4.65 -7.46
CA VAL A 25 -10.35 5.55 -6.61
C VAL A 25 -11.84 5.38 -6.90
N ILE A 26 -12.25 5.44 -8.17
CA ILE A 26 -13.67 5.30 -8.55
C ILE A 26 -14.20 3.93 -8.16
N CYS A 27 -13.47 2.86 -8.46
CA CYS A 27 -13.87 1.49 -8.13
C CYS A 27 -14.03 1.30 -6.62
N ALA A 28 -13.14 1.89 -5.81
CA ALA A 28 -13.28 1.88 -4.35
C ALA A 28 -14.54 2.63 -3.88
N PHE A 29 -14.83 3.81 -4.44
CA PHE A 29 -16.05 4.55 -4.11
C PHE A 29 -17.32 3.78 -4.51
N GLU A 30 -17.33 3.17 -5.69
CA GLU A 30 -18.47 2.39 -6.17
C GLU A 30 -18.74 1.18 -5.26
N MET A 31 -17.68 0.45 -4.85
CA MET A 31 -17.80 -0.64 -3.88
C MET A 31 -18.40 -0.16 -2.55
N ILE A 32 -17.95 0.98 -2.04
CA ILE A 32 -18.47 1.57 -0.79
C ILE A 32 -19.96 1.91 -0.95
N ILE A 33 -20.34 2.60 -2.03
CA ILE A 33 -21.73 3.01 -2.29
C ILE A 33 -22.63 1.78 -2.43
N LYS A 34 -22.22 0.79 -3.24
CA LYS A 34 -22.98 -0.45 -3.43
C LYS A 34 -23.17 -1.17 -2.11
N PHE A 35 -22.10 -1.36 -1.34
CA PHE A 35 -22.18 -1.98 -0.01
C PHE A 35 -23.19 -1.27 0.90
N PHE A 36 -23.29 0.05 0.86
CA PHE A 36 -24.28 0.80 1.66
C PHE A 36 -25.73 0.64 1.17
N VAL A 37 -25.94 0.63 -0.15
CA VAL A 37 -27.28 0.55 -0.74
C VAL A 37 -27.88 -0.86 -0.59
N THR A 38 -27.11 -1.89 -0.89
CA THR A 38 -27.58 -3.29 -0.88
C THR A 38 -27.36 -3.97 0.47
N LYS A 39 -26.43 -3.50 1.30
CA LYS A 39 -26.01 -4.14 2.56
C LYS A 39 -25.57 -5.60 2.41
N ASP A 40 -25.24 -6.02 1.19
CA ASP A 40 -24.84 -7.39 0.87
C ASP A 40 -23.41 -7.37 0.29
N ILE A 41 -22.50 -8.11 0.91
CA ILE A 41 -21.11 -8.25 0.47
C ILE A 41 -21.03 -8.93 -0.91
N SER A 42 -22.00 -9.78 -1.24
CA SER A 42 -22.06 -10.46 -2.53
C SER A 42 -22.24 -9.46 -3.69
N SER A 43 -22.83 -8.29 -3.41
CA SER A 43 -23.07 -7.25 -4.41
C SER A 43 -21.83 -6.45 -4.82
N ILE A 44 -20.73 -6.54 -4.06
CA ILE A 44 -19.44 -5.87 -4.35
C ILE A 44 -18.37 -6.83 -4.86
N LEU A 45 -18.72 -8.11 -4.99
CA LEU A 45 -17.76 -9.19 -5.25
C LEU A 45 -17.19 -9.08 -6.67
N GLY A 46 -17.99 -8.63 -7.64
CA GLY A 46 -17.54 -8.41 -9.01
C GLY A 46 -16.50 -7.30 -9.12
N GLU A 47 -16.76 -6.16 -8.49
CA GLU A 47 -15.85 -5.01 -8.45
C GLU A 47 -14.58 -5.36 -7.71
N PHE A 48 -14.68 -6.13 -6.63
CA PHE A 48 -13.52 -6.63 -5.89
C PHE A 48 -12.65 -7.56 -6.74
N ILE A 49 -13.26 -8.46 -7.53
CA ILE A 49 -12.53 -9.31 -8.48
C ILE A 49 -11.83 -8.46 -9.54
N ILE A 50 -12.51 -7.47 -10.12
CA ILE A 50 -11.91 -6.57 -11.12
C ILE A 50 -10.74 -5.81 -10.49
N PHE A 51 -10.93 -5.24 -9.30
CA PHE A 51 -9.90 -4.52 -8.55
C PHE A 51 -8.64 -5.38 -8.35
N LEU A 52 -8.82 -6.63 -7.94
CA LEU A 52 -7.72 -7.58 -7.75
C LEU A 52 -7.11 -8.03 -9.08
N SER A 53 -7.89 -8.19 -10.14
CA SER A 53 -7.40 -8.67 -11.43
C SER A 53 -6.30 -7.78 -11.99
N VAL A 54 -6.46 -6.45 -11.91
CA VAL A 54 -5.47 -5.47 -12.36
C VAL A 54 -4.15 -5.62 -11.58
N ILE A 55 -4.23 -5.85 -10.27
CA ILE A 55 -3.05 -6.09 -9.42
C ILE A 55 -2.36 -7.40 -9.82
N PHE A 56 -3.12 -8.47 -10.03
CA PHE A 56 -2.59 -9.77 -10.43
C PHE A 56 -1.92 -9.70 -11.80
N THR A 57 -2.54 -9.05 -12.78
CA THR A 57 -1.96 -8.87 -14.12
C THR A 57 -0.62 -8.13 -14.02
N PHE A 58 -0.54 -7.07 -13.22
CA PHE A 58 0.72 -6.35 -12.99
C PHE A 58 1.80 -7.25 -12.37
N LEU A 59 1.47 -8.01 -11.32
CA LEU A 59 2.42 -8.93 -10.67
C LEU A 59 2.90 -10.05 -11.62
N ILE A 60 2.01 -10.55 -12.47
CA ILE A 60 2.33 -11.55 -13.49
C ILE A 60 3.32 -10.97 -14.51
N VAL A 61 3.01 -9.80 -15.08
CA VAL A 61 3.89 -9.11 -16.05
C VAL A 61 5.27 -8.83 -15.43
N GLN A 62 5.29 -8.36 -14.18
CA GLN A 62 6.54 -8.13 -13.45
C GLN A 62 7.37 -9.40 -13.25
N ARG A 63 6.71 -10.56 -13.07
CA ARG A 63 7.39 -11.85 -12.93
C ARG A 63 8.03 -12.33 -14.23
N PHE A 64 7.40 -12.05 -15.37
CA PHE A 64 7.87 -12.51 -16.68
C PHE A 64 8.88 -11.56 -17.35
N HIS A 65 8.83 -10.26 -17.06
CA HIS A 65 9.81 -9.31 -17.60
C HIS A 65 11.13 -9.33 -16.82
N ARG A 66 12.15 -10.00 -17.40
CA ARG A 66 13.53 -10.04 -16.87
C ARG A 66 14.19 -8.67 -16.73
N SER A 67 13.78 -7.68 -17.53
CA SER A 67 14.32 -6.31 -17.51
C SER A 67 13.78 -5.44 -16.38
N TYR A 68 12.86 -5.96 -15.55
CA TYR A 68 12.32 -5.17 -14.44
C TYR A 68 13.37 -5.08 -13.32
N SER A 69 14.10 -3.96 -13.27
CA SER A 69 14.99 -3.64 -12.15
C SER A 69 14.16 -3.59 -10.86
N PRO A 70 14.55 -4.32 -9.79
CA PRO A 70 13.92 -4.13 -8.50
C PRO A 70 14.00 -2.65 -8.13
N THR A 71 12.91 -2.07 -7.64
CA THR A 71 12.93 -0.70 -7.15
C THR A 71 13.12 -0.71 -5.65
N LEU A 72 13.98 0.17 -5.14
CA LEU A 72 14.10 0.37 -3.70
C LEU A 72 12.75 0.83 -3.12
N PRO A 73 12.39 0.36 -1.93
CA PRO A 73 11.21 0.86 -1.25
C PRO A 73 11.38 2.35 -0.97
N ARG A 74 10.27 3.09 -1.01
CA ARG A 74 10.24 4.53 -0.75
C ARG A 74 9.59 4.80 0.60
N LYS A 75 9.97 5.92 1.20
CA LYS A 75 9.27 6.56 2.32
C LYS A 75 7.96 7.17 1.82
N ASN A 76 7.08 7.55 2.75
CA ASN A 76 5.82 8.23 2.41
C ASN A 76 6.00 9.60 1.71
N ASN A 77 7.16 10.25 1.87
CA ASN A 77 7.51 11.48 1.15
C ASN A 77 8.11 11.23 -0.25
N GLY A 78 8.16 9.98 -0.71
CA GLY A 78 8.69 9.59 -2.01
C GLY A 78 10.20 9.35 -2.06
N GLU A 79 10.95 9.65 -0.99
CA GLU A 79 12.39 9.41 -0.94
C GLU A 79 12.71 7.91 -0.87
N LEU A 80 13.80 7.49 -1.53
CA LEU A 80 14.27 6.10 -1.49
C LEU A 80 14.81 5.76 -0.09
N LEU A 81 14.51 4.55 0.38
CA LEU A 81 15.14 3.99 1.57
C LEU A 81 16.60 3.60 1.26
N SER A 82 17.50 3.86 2.21
CA SER A 82 18.91 3.49 2.07
C SER A 82 19.06 1.96 1.90
N ALA A 83 19.75 1.55 0.85
CA ALA A 83 20.05 0.15 0.54
C ALA A 83 21.24 -0.42 1.35
N GLU A 84 21.91 0.43 2.13
CA GLU A 84 23.12 0.06 2.87
C GLU A 84 22.87 -1.07 3.87
N ASN A 85 23.85 -1.95 4.00
CA ASN A 85 23.83 -3.06 4.95
C ASN A 85 24.39 -2.73 6.34
N THR A 86 24.72 -1.45 6.60
CA THR A 86 25.25 -1.00 7.89
C THR A 86 24.20 -1.13 9.01
N LYS A 87 24.66 -1.39 10.25
CA LYS A 87 23.77 -1.49 11.42
C LYS A 87 22.96 -0.20 11.64
N GLN A 88 23.58 0.96 11.42
CA GLN A 88 22.93 2.26 11.55
C GLN A 88 21.83 2.46 10.50
N ALA A 89 22.07 2.10 9.23
CA ALA A 89 21.05 2.18 8.18
C ALA A 89 19.87 1.25 8.48
N LYS A 90 20.13 0.01 8.91
CA LYS A 90 19.07 -0.94 9.32
C LYS A 90 18.19 -0.40 10.44
N HIS A 91 18.79 0.21 11.46
CA HIS A 91 18.02 0.80 12.56
C HIS A 91 17.17 1.99 12.10
N LYS A 92 17.74 2.89 11.27
CA LYS A 92 16.97 4.00 10.66
C LYS A 92 15.79 3.50 9.82
N ARG A 93 15.98 2.44 9.03
CA ARG A 93 14.91 1.81 8.24
C ARG A 93 13.81 1.24 9.13
N LEU A 94 14.18 0.55 10.21
CA LEU A 94 13.21 -0.04 11.14
C LEU A 94 12.35 1.03 11.83
N LEU A 95 12.94 2.18 12.19
CA LEU A 95 12.17 3.33 12.69
C LEU A 95 11.19 3.88 11.65
N ILE A 96 11.58 3.91 10.37
CA ILE A 96 10.68 4.32 9.29
C ILE A 96 9.53 3.30 9.14
N TYR A 97 9.83 2.00 9.16
CA TYR A 97 8.79 0.96 9.05
C TYR A 97 7.81 1.04 10.24
N ALA A 98 8.32 1.28 11.45
CA ALA A 98 7.49 1.50 12.62
C ALA A 98 6.61 2.74 12.45
N LYS A 99 7.17 3.87 12.01
CA LYS A 99 6.39 5.10 11.76
C LYS A 99 5.29 4.86 10.73
N ASP A 100 5.61 4.25 9.59
CA ASP A 100 4.64 3.96 8.54
C ASP A 100 3.53 3.02 9.04
N SER A 101 3.91 1.96 9.75
CA SER A 101 2.97 1.00 10.33
C SER A 101 2.04 1.65 11.35
N PHE A 102 2.54 2.59 12.14
CA PHE A 102 1.73 3.33 13.10
C PHE A 102 0.69 4.23 12.40
N VAL A 103 1.08 4.91 11.32
CA VAL A 103 0.14 5.71 10.50
C VAL A 103 -0.94 4.80 9.89
N TYR A 104 -0.57 3.63 9.39
CA TYR A 104 -1.53 2.66 8.85
C TYR A 104 -2.49 2.16 9.93
N SER A 105 -2.01 1.83 11.14
CA SER A 105 -2.86 1.43 12.25
C SER A 105 -3.88 2.48 12.63
N ILE A 106 -3.46 3.76 12.75
CA ILE A 106 -4.39 4.85 13.05
C ILE A 106 -5.43 4.99 11.95
N SER A 107 -4.99 4.97 10.70
CA SER A 107 -5.87 5.14 9.54
C SER A 107 -6.88 4.00 9.44
N PHE A 108 -6.45 2.76 9.69
CA PHE A 108 -7.29 1.57 9.69
C PHE A 108 -8.30 1.59 10.84
N THR A 109 -7.87 1.95 12.06
CA THR A 109 -8.79 2.11 13.20
C THR A 109 -9.82 3.20 12.92
N ALA A 110 -9.41 4.35 12.41
CA ALA A 110 -10.32 5.44 12.06
C ALA A 110 -11.34 5.00 11.00
N PHE A 111 -10.89 4.30 9.96
CA PHE A 111 -11.76 3.73 8.93
C PHE A 111 -12.75 2.72 9.54
N SER A 112 -12.28 1.81 10.40
CA SER A 112 -13.15 0.84 11.10
C SER A 112 -14.23 1.54 11.92
N VAL A 113 -13.89 2.59 12.68
CA VAL A 113 -14.85 3.35 13.49
C VAL A 113 -15.90 4.01 12.60
N VAL A 114 -15.49 4.64 11.49
CA VAL A 114 -16.43 5.25 10.54
C VAL A 114 -17.36 4.19 9.94
N MET A 115 -16.84 3.04 9.55
CA MET A 115 -17.64 1.96 9.00
C MET A 115 -18.60 1.34 10.02
N ASP A 116 -18.17 1.14 11.26
CA ASP A 116 -19.02 0.61 12.34
C ASP A 116 -20.16 1.58 12.68
N TYR A 117 -19.89 2.90 12.65
CA TYR A 117 -20.91 3.94 12.79
C TYR A 117 -21.91 3.93 11.63
N LEU A 118 -21.43 3.93 10.38
CA LEU A 118 -22.31 3.96 9.20
C LEU A 118 -23.16 2.68 9.08
N THR A 119 -22.63 1.53 9.52
CA THR A 119 -23.36 0.26 9.54
C THR A 119 -24.26 0.08 10.77
N LYS A 120 -24.36 1.10 11.64
CA LYS A 120 -25.14 1.09 12.89
C LYS A 120 -24.76 -0.04 13.85
N LYS A 121 -23.50 -0.50 13.81
CA LYS A 121 -22.97 -1.51 14.73
C LYS A 121 -22.50 -0.89 16.04
N GLN A 122 -22.10 0.37 16.01
CA GLN A 122 -21.57 1.09 17.16
C GLN A 122 -21.90 2.57 17.07
N ASP A 123 -22.41 3.15 18.16
CA ASP A 123 -22.53 4.60 18.27
C ASP A 123 -21.20 5.22 18.69
N ILE A 124 -20.90 6.42 18.15
CA ILE A 124 -19.70 7.16 18.52
C ILE A 124 -19.96 7.85 19.86
N THR A 125 -19.47 7.24 20.93
CA THR A 125 -19.47 7.83 22.28
C THR A 125 -18.10 8.42 22.59
N PHE A 126 -18.05 9.70 23.00
CA PHE A 126 -16.81 10.37 23.40
C PHE A 126 -16.49 10.12 24.89
N ASN A 127 -16.54 8.86 25.32
CA ASN A 127 -16.23 8.46 26.69
C ASN A 127 -14.83 7.83 26.79
N LEU A 128 -14.30 7.75 28.02
CA LEU A 128 -12.95 7.24 28.26
C LEU A 128 -12.79 5.77 27.81
N GLU A 129 -13.83 4.96 27.98
CA GLU A 129 -13.87 3.55 27.54
C GLU A 129 -13.69 3.42 26.03
N PHE A 130 -14.34 4.27 25.25
CA PHE A 130 -14.20 4.32 23.80
C PHE A 130 -12.75 4.63 23.40
N PHE A 131 -12.14 5.67 23.99
CA PHE A 131 -10.75 6.02 23.70
C PHE A 131 -9.77 4.89 24.05
N VAL A 132 -9.94 4.25 25.21
CA VAL A 132 -9.12 3.10 25.62
C VAL A 132 -9.28 1.94 24.63
N SER A 133 -10.51 1.64 24.20
CA SER A 133 -10.79 0.60 23.21
C SER A 133 -10.11 0.89 21.86
N GLN A 134 -10.24 2.12 21.33
CA GLN A 134 -9.59 2.48 20.06
C GLN A 134 -8.07 2.46 20.17
N PHE A 135 -7.50 2.90 21.29
CA PHE A 135 -6.07 2.84 21.54
C PHE A 135 -5.54 1.41 21.53
N LEU A 136 -6.24 0.48 22.19
CA LEU A 136 -5.90 -0.95 22.15
C LEU A 136 -5.98 -1.52 20.73
N LYS A 137 -6.98 -1.14 19.93
CA LYS A 137 -7.07 -1.54 18.51
C LYS A 137 -5.87 -1.04 17.70
N ILE A 138 -5.44 0.21 17.91
CA ILE A 138 -4.25 0.77 17.22
C ILE A 138 -3.01 -0.07 17.53
N ILE A 139 -2.77 -0.42 18.79
CA ILE A 139 -1.65 -1.29 19.20
C ILE A 139 -1.77 -2.67 18.55
N LEU A 140 -2.98 -3.25 18.58
CA LEU A 140 -3.23 -4.57 18.01
C LEU A 140 -2.96 -4.62 16.51
N TYR A 141 -3.37 -3.60 15.75
CA TYR A 141 -3.12 -3.51 14.31
C TYR A 141 -1.67 -3.11 13.98
N PHE A 142 -1.00 -2.41 14.88
CA PHE A 142 0.40 -2.00 14.69
C PHE A 142 1.34 -3.19 14.54
N ILE A 143 1.19 -4.21 15.39
CA ILE A 143 2.08 -5.38 15.38
C ILE A 143 2.10 -6.09 14.01
N PRO A 144 0.95 -6.52 13.43
CA PRO A 144 0.96 -7.19 12.13
C PRO A 144 1.41 -6.27 10.99
N PHE A 145 1.01 -4.98 10.99
CA PHE A 145 1.49 -4.05 9.97
C PHE A 145 3.01 -3.88 10.03
N PHE A 146 3.58 -3.74 11.22
CA PHE A 146 5.02 -3.62 11.41
C PHE A 146 5.79 -4.86 10.93
N ILE A 147 5.31 -6.05 11.27
CA ILE A 147 5.93 -7.31 10.84
C ILE A 147 5.88 -7.42 9.31
N LEU A 148 4.71 -7.22 8.70
CA LEU A 148 4.53 -7.32 7.26
C LEU A 148 5.37 -6.30 6.50
N ASP A 149 5.34 -5.05 6.93
CA ASP A 149 6.08 -3.95 6.28
C ASP A 149 7.59 -4.20 6.35
N THR A 150 8.09 -4.61 7.52
CA THR A 150 9.49 -4.98 7.71
C THR A 150 9.90 -6.13 6.79
N LEU A 151 9.11 -7.22 6.75
CA LEU A 151 9.42 -8.38 5.92
C LEU A 151 9.41 -8.03 4.43
N LEU A 152 8.42 -7.27 3.97
CA LEU A 152 8.28 -6.90 2.56
C LEU A 152 9.38 -5.92 2.12
N LYS A 153 9.62 -4.85 2.88
CA LYS A 153 10.61 -3.83 2.53
C LYS A 153 12.03 -4.38 2.60
N GLU A 154 12.39 -5.17 3.61
CA GLU A 154 13.72 -5.80 3.67
C GLU A 154 13.92 -6.86 2.58
N ARG A 155 12.89 -7.63 2.20
CA ARG A 155 12.98 -8.54 1.04
C ARG A 155 13.23 -7.78 -0.26
N LYS A 156 12.57 -6.63 -0.46
CA LYS A 156 12.80 -5.76 -1.63
C LYS A 156 14.23 -5.22 -1.67
N ILE A 157 14.76 -4.76 -0.53
CA ILE A 157 16.16 -4.28 -0.44
C ILE A 157 17.14 -5.41 -0.74
N LYS A 158 16.93 -6.61 -0.18
CA LYS A 158 17.78 -7.78 -0.50
C LYS A 158 17.77 -8.13 -1.99
N LYS A 159 16.59 -8.10 -2.61
CA LYS A 159 16.43 -8.37 -4.06
C LYS A 159 17.13 -7.28 -4.89
N TYR A 160 17.04 -6.02 -4.47
CA TYR A 160 17.74 -4.90 -5.09
C TYR A 160 19.25 -5.07 -5.03
N ASN A 161 19.82 -5.31 -3.84
CA ASN A 161 21.25 -5.47 -3.66
C ASN A 161 21.78 -6.65 -4.49
N LYS A 162 21.10 -7.81 -4.45
CA LYS A 162 21.49 -8.97 -5.28
C LYS A 162 21.47 -8.67 -6.78
N TRP A 163 20.51 -7.85 -7.24
CA TRP A 163 20.46 -7.45 -8.65
C TRP A 163 21.60 -6.51 -9.01
N ASN A 164 21.97 -5.59 -8.11
CA ASN A 164 23.11 -4.69 -8.30
C ASN A 164 24.45 -5.44 -8.29
N ASP A 165 24.65 -6.36 -7.35
CA ASP A 165 25.86 -7.20 -7.28
C ASP A 165 26.06 -7.98 -8.59
N ASN A 166 24.98 -8.55 -9.15
CA ASN A 166 25.01 -9.28 -10.43
C ASN A 166 25.28 -8.39 -11.68
N LEU A 167 25.25 -7.06 -11.54
CA LEU A 167 25.58 -6.13 -12.64
C LEU A 167 27.02 -5.62 -12.56
N ASP A 168 27.60 -5.64 -11.36
CA ASP A 168 28.97 -5.22 -11.10
C ASP A 168 29.99 -6.35 -11.34
N ASP A 169 29.52 -7.61 -11.43
CA ASP A 169 30.26 -8.82 -11.87
C ASP A 169 30.26 -8.98 -13.41
#